data_AF-A0A9E8AVN2-F1
#
_entry.id   AF-A0A9E8AVN2-F1
#
_cell.length_a   1.000
_cell.length_b   1.000
_cell.length_c   1.000
_cell.angle_alpha   90.00
_cell.angle_beta   90.00
_cell.angle_gamma   90.00
#
_symmetry.space_group_name_H-M   'P 1'
#
loop_
_entity.id
_entity.type
_entity.pdbx_description
1 polymer ?
#
loop_
_entity_poly.entity_id
_entity_poly.type
_entity_poly.pdbx_seq_one_letter_code
_entity_poly.pdbx_strand_id
1 'polypeptide(L)'
;MQPKSRLGRVFELPSDEEEADINAGIASDPDTRELTDQELEELRPVGRPKAAVTKERITIRLSPEVVAEFRATGSGWQTRMDKALQEYLNTHARADIERLG
;
A
#
# COMPACT_ATOMS: atom_id res chain seq x y z
N MET A 1 22.93 14.64 -17.56
CA MET A 1 22.37 13.36 -18.04
C MET A 1 20.90 13.33 -17.65
N GLN A 2 19.97 13.26 -18.61
CA GLN A 2 18.54 13.36 -18.29
C GLN A 2 18.07 12.13 -17.51
N PRO A 3 17.37 12.30 -16.36
CA PRO A 3 16.90 11.17 -15.58
C PRO A 3 15.83 10.41 -16.35
N LYS A 4 15.88 9.07 -16.25
CA LYS A 4 14.92 8.17 -16.89
C LYS A 4 14.11 7.44 -15.83
N SER A 5 12.80 7.40 -16.01
CA SER A 5 11.92 6.54 -15.19
C SER A 5 12.23 5.06 -15.42
N ARG A 6 11.77 4.20 -14.51
CA ARG A 6 11.83 2.74 -14.63
C ARG A 6 11.14 2.20 -15.89
N LEU A 7 10.18 2.95 -16.45
CA LEU A 7 9.46 2.62 -17.69
C LEU A 7 10.10 3.25 -18.95
N GLY A 8 11.29 3.84 -18.83
CA GLY A 8 12.04 4.39 -19.96
C GLY A 8 11.64 5.81 -20.37
N ARG A 9 10.63 6.43 -19.75
CA ARG A 9 10.31 7.86 -19.96
C ARG A 9 11.50 8.73 -19.54
N VAL A 10 11.94 9.60 -20.44
CA VAL A 10 12.98 10.59 -20.18
C VAL A 10 12.30 11.85 -19.63
N PHE A 11 12.86 12.42 -18.57
CA PHE A 11 12.39 13.69 -18.02
C PHE A 11 13.27 14.82 -18.55
N GLU A 12 12.63 15.81 -19.15
CA GLU A 12 13.23 17.11 -19.39
C GLU A 12 13.19 17.87 -18.06
N LEU A 13 14.37 18.07 -17.48
CA LEU A 13 14.53 18.92 -16.31
C LEU A 13 14.83 20.35 -16.80
N PRO A 14 14.39 21.38 -16.06
CA PRO A 14 14.81 22.76 -16.33
C PRO A 14 16.35 22.85 -16.30
N SER A 15 16.89 23.73 -17.13
CA SER A 15 18.28 24.15 -17.03
C SER A 15 18.52 24.99 -15.77
N ASP A 16 19.77 25.14 -15.35
CA ASP A 16 20.13 25.94 -14.16
C ASP A 16 19.62 27.40 -14.26
N GLU A 17 19.55 27.97 -15.46
CA GLU A 17 18.99 29.30 -15.72
C GLU A 17 17.47 29.31 -15.54
N GLU A 18 16.77 28.32 -16.09
CA GLU A 18 15.32 28.16 -15.90
C GLU A 18 14.97 27.87 -14.43
N GLU A 19 15.77 27.09 -13.71
CA GLU A 19 15.61 26.87 -12.27
C GLU A 19 15.76 28.18 -11.48
N ALA A 20 16.74 29.02 -11.84
CA ALA A 20 16.93 30.32 -11.21
C ALA A 20 15.75 31.26 -11.43
N ASP A 21 15.20 31.30 -12.65
CA ASP A 21 14.01 32.10 -12.98
C ASP A 21 12.76 31.60 -12.24
N ILE A 22 12.58 30.29 -12.14
CA ILE A 22 11.49 29.69 -11.35
C ILE A 22 11.62 30.08 -9.87
N ASN A 23 12.81 29.95 -9.28
CA ASN A 23 13.07 30.31 -7.89
C ASN A 23 12.87 31.81 -7.63
N ALA A 24 13.28 32.66 -8.57
CA ALA A 24 13.08 34.11 -8.49
C ALA A 24 11.58 34.46 -8.51
N GLY A 25 10.80 33.80 -9.36
CA GLY A 25 9.35 33.96 -9.43
C GLY A 25 8.67 33.59 -8.10
N ILE A 26 9.02 32.42 -7.55
CA ILE A 26 8.54 31.94 -6.24
C ILE A 26 8.87 32.94 -5.13
N ALA A 27 10.11 33.41 -5.05
CA ALA A 27 10.54 34.36 -4.01
C ALA A 27 9.89 35.74 -4.12
N SER A 28 9.46 36.13 -5.33
CA SER A 28 8.79 37.41 -5.58
C SER A 28 7.30 37.40 -5.23
N ASP A 29 6.70 36.22 -5.05
CA ASP A 29 5.28 36.07 -4.75
C ASP A 29 5.00 36.23 -3.25
N PRO A 30 4.33 37.31 -2.81
CA PRO A 30 4.04 37.56 -1.40
C PRO A 30 3.05 36.58 -0.76
N ASP A 31 2.28 35.84 -1.57
CA ASP A 31 1.32 34.84 -1.09
C ASP A 31 1.89 33.41 -1.06
N THR A 32 3.11 33.22 -1.59
CA THR A 32 3.78 31.92 -1.56
C THR A 32 4.33 31.65 -0.15
N ARG A 33 3.63 30.76 0.58
CA ARG A 33 4.13 30.17 1.82
C ARG A 33 4.85 28.86 1.53
N GLU A 34 6.18 28.90 1.56
CA GLU A 34 7.00 27.70 1.58
C GLU A 34 7.03 27.10 2.99
N LEU A 35 6.93 25.77 3.07
CA LEU A 35 7.12 25.05 4.32
C LEU A 35 8.62 24.94 4.58
N THR A 36 9.05 25.32 5.78
CA THR A 36 10.40 25.00 6.24
C THR A 36 10.53 23.48 6.47
N ASP A 37 11.77 22.97 6.44
CA ASP A 37 12.05 21.56 6.77
C ASP A 37 11.50 21.18 8.15
N GLN A 38 11.56 22.10 9.12
CA GLN A 38 11.02 21.90 10.45
C GLN A 38 9.49 21.77 10.44
N GLU A 39 8.79 22.67 9.73
CA GLU A 39 7.32 22.60 9.62
C GLU A 39 6.86 21.36 8.83
N LEU A 40 7.66 20.90 7.86
CA LEU A 40 7.40 19.70 7.10
C LEU A 40 7.50 18.44 7.97
N GLU A 41 8.50 18.37 8.86
CA GLU A 41 8.72 17.26 9.81
C GLU A 41 7.57 17.17 10.83
N GLU A 42 6.97 18.31 11.19
CA GLU A 42 5.82 18.39 12.11
C GLU A 42 4.49 17.94 11.48
N LEU A 43 4.43 17.73 10.16
CA LEU A 43 3.22 17.25 9.50
C LEU A 43 2.89 15.81 9.88
N ARG A 44 1.64 15.59 10.26
CA ARG A 44 1.15 14.23 10.51
C ARG A 44 1.04 13.46 9.19
N PRO A 45 1.48 12.18 9.16
CA PRO A 45 1.35 11.35 7.96
C PRO A 45 -0.12 11.19 7.57
N VAL A 46 -0.41 11.41 6.29
CA VAL A 46 -1.75 11.25 5.72
C VAL A 46 -2.02 9.76 5.46
N GLY A 47 -3.08 9.21 6.06
CA GLY A 47 -3.52 7.83 5.83
C GLY A 47 -3.95 7.11 7.10
N ARG A 48 -4.46 5.87 6.95
CA ARG A 48 -4.72 5.00 8.10
C ARG A 48 -3.38 4.61 8.75
N PRO A 49 -3.29 4.54 10.08
CA PRO A 49 -2.12 3.99 10.76
C PRO A 49 -1.77 2.62 10.17
N LYS A 50 -0.48 2.40 9.92
CA LYS A 50 -0.01 1.07 9.49
C LYS A 50 -0.37 0.06 10.57
N ALA A 51 -1.04 -1.02 10.19
CA ALA A 51 -1.34 -2.10 11.13
C ALA A 51 -0.03 -2.72 11.64
N ALA A 52 0.09 -2.90 12.96
CA ALA A 52 1.28 -3.49 13.58
C ALA A 52 1.51 -4.95 13.15
N VAL A 53 0.43 -5.67 12.83
CA VAL A 53 0.46 -7.03 12.29
C VAL A 53 -0.40 -7.06 11.05
N THR A 54 0.22 -7.36 9.91
CA THR A 54 -0.48 -7.51 8.62
C THR A 54 -0.70 -8.98 8.33
N LYS A 55 -1.84 -9.32 7.73
CA LYS A 55 -2.07 -10.66 7.19
C LYS A 55 -1.02 -10.96 6.12
N GLU A 56 -0.46 -12.17 6.14
CA GLU A 56 0.46 -12.61 5.11
C GLU A 56 -0.31 -12.91 3.81
N ARG A 57 0.12 -12.31 2.69
CA ARG A 57 -0.49 -12.55 1.39
C ARG A 57 0.24 -13.70 0.70
N ILE A 58 -0.39 -14.87 0.70
CA ILE A 58 0.10 -16.06 0.00
C ILE A 58 -0.76 -16.39 -1.23
N THR A 59 -0.17 -17.11 -2.19
CA THR A 59 -0.88 -17.65 -3.35
C THR A 59 -1.06 -19.15 -3.15
N ILE A 60 -2.32 -19.60 -2.99
CA ILE A 60 -2.69 -21.01 -2.85
C ILE A 60 -3.76 -21.38 -3.87
N ARG A 61 -3.83 -22.67 -4.23
CA ARG A 61 -4.94 -23.23 -5.02
C ARG A 61 -5.93 -23.87 -4.07
N LEU A 62 -7.19 -23.49 -4.20
CA LEU A 62 -8.31 -24.03 -3.43
C LEU A 62 -9.27 -24.72 -4.40
N SER A 63 -10.02 -25.70 -3.90
CA SER A 63 -11.03 -26.37 -4.70
C SER A 63 -12.12 -25.39 -5.16
N PRO A 64 -12.63 -25.53 -6.39
CA PRO A 64 -13.57 -24.58 -6.97
C PRO A 64 -14.87 -24.44 -6.17
N GLU A 65 -15.36 -25.54 -5.58
CA GLU A 65 -16.57 -25.57 -4.75
C GLU A 65 -16.42 -24.74 -3.47
N VAL A 66 -15.27 -24.82 -2.81
CA VAL A 66 -14.98 -24.01 -1.60
C VAL A 66 -14.97 -22.52 -1.96
N VAL A 67 -14.29 -22.16 -3.05
CA VAL A 67 -14.21 -20.77 -3.48
C VAL A 67 -15.58 -20.23 -3.91
N ALA A 68 -16.37 -21.05 -4.61
CA ALA A 68 -17.71 -20.68 -5.05
C ALA A 68 -18.63 -20.37 -3.86
N GLU A 69 -18.64 -21.25 -2.85
CA GLU A 69 -19.46 -21.10 -1.64
C GLU A 69 -19.15 -19.77 -0.92
N PHE A 70 -17.86 -19.51 -0.65
CA PHE A 70 -17.49 -18.25 -0.01
C PHE A 70 -17.81 -17.05 -0.91
N ARG A 71 -17.53 -17.09 -2.22
CA ARG A 71 -17.84 -15.96 -3.11
C ARG A 71 -19.34 -15.62 -3.16
N ALA A 72 -20.21 -16.62 -3.08
CA ALA A 72 -21.66 -16.43 -3.05
C ALA A 72 -22.11 -15.57 -1.86
N THR A 73 -21.35 -15.53 -0.78
CA THR A 73 -21.63 -14.67 0.39
C THR A 73 -21.39 -13.17 0.14
N GLY A 74 -20.89 -12.78 -1.03
CA GLY A 74 -20.74 -11.38 -1.45
C GLY A 74 -19.49 -10.68 -0.91
N SER A 75 -19.57 -9.36 -0.71
CA SER A 75 -18.43 -8.57 -0.25
C SER A 75 -17.90 -9.07 1.10
N GLY A 76 -16.58 -9.07 1.26
CA GLY A 76 -15.93 -9.61 2.45
C GLY A 76 -15.80 -11.13 2.50
N TRP A 77 -16.08 -11.87 1.42
CA TRP A 77 -15.96 -13.33 1.41
C TRP A 77 -14.58 -13.84 1.81
N GLN A 78 -13.50 -13.16 1.41
CA GLN A 78 -12.14 -13.51 1.81
C GLN A 78 -11.93 -13.38 3.32
N THR A 79 -12.57 -12.37 3.95
CA THR A 79 -12.53 -12.20 5.41
C THR A 79 -13.31 -13.30 6.11
N ARG A 80 -14.44 -13.76 5.55
CA ARG A 80 -15.18 -14.90 6.09
C ARG A 80 -14.42 -16.21 5.95
N MET A 81 -13.74 -16.42 4.82
CA MET A 81 -12.88 -17.59 4.61
C MET A 81 -11.72 -17.63 5.61
N ASP A 82 -11.05 -16.50 5.84
CA ASP A 82 -10.00 -16.38 6.85
C ASP A 82 -10.53 -16.68 8.27
N LYS A 83 -11.72 -16.17 8.62
CA LYS A 83 -12.37 -16.51 9.90
C LYS A 83 -12.68 -17.99 10.05
N ALA A 84 -13.18 -18.63 8.99
CA ALA A 84 -13.47 -20.06 9.00
C ALA A 84 -12.19 -20.89 9.24
N LEU A 85 -11.07 -20.50 8.63
CA LEU A 85 -9.78 -21.13 8.89
C LEU A 85 -9.31 -20.92 10.34
N GLN A 86 -9.47 -19.72 10.90
CA GLN A 86 -9.15 -19.46 12.30
C GLN A 86 -10.03 -20.28 13.25
N GLU A 87 -11.33 -20.38 12.98
CA GLU A 87 -12.26 -21.20 13.76
C GLU A 87 -11.88 -22.68 13.71
N TYR A 88 -11.49 -23.17 12.53
CA TYR A 88 -10.96 -24.52 12.38
C TYR A 88 -9.73 -24.76 13.27
N LEU A 89 -8.76 -23.83 13.26
CA LEU A 89 -7.57 -23.91 14.12
C LEU A 89 -7.87 -23.83 15.62
N ASN A 90 -8.94 -23.15 16.02
CA ASN A 90 -9.34 -23.03 17.43
C ASN A 90 -10.09 -24.27 17.94
N THR A 91 -10.75 -24.99 17.04
CA THR A 91 -11.61 -26.14 17.37
C THR A 91 -10.92 -27.49 17.15
N HIS A 92 -9.84 -27.51 16.38
CA HIS A 92 -9.10 -28.72 16.03
C HIS A 92 -7.67 -28.67 16.55
N ALA A 93 -7.14 -29.81 16.96
CA ALA A 93 -5.75 -29.91 17.36
C ALA A 93 -4.86 -29.91 16.11
N ARG A 94 -3.59 -29.54 16.30
CA ARG A 94 -2.57 -29.64 15.25
C ARG A 94 -2.50 -31.05 14.62
N ALA A 95 -2.69 -32.09 15.43
CA ALA A 95 -2.71 -33.46 14.96
C ALA A 95 -3.86 -33.75 13.97
N ASP A 96 -4.97 -33.02 14.02
CA ASP A 96 -6.07 -33.16 13.07
C ASP A 96 -5.67 -32.58 11.71
N ILE A 97 -4.96 -31.46 11.70
CA ILE A 97 -4.42 -30.84 10.49
C ILE A 97 -3.41 -31.76 9.82
N GLU A 98 -2.53 -32.38 10.61
CA GLU A 98 -1.50 -33.31 10.12
C GLU A 98 -2.11 -34.57 9.47
N ARG A 99 -3.35 -34.94 9.84
CA ARG A 99 -4.07 -36.07 9.22
C ARG A 99 -4.80 -35.71 7.92
N LEU A 100 -4.90 -34.43 7.56
CA LEU A 100 -5.53 -34.00 6.30
C LEU A 100 -4.57 -34.09 5.09
N GLY A 101 -3.34 -34.55 5.30
CA GLY A 101 -2.31 -34.77 4.28
C GLY A 101 -1.85 -36.22 4.20
#